data_AF-A0A9X0AS93-F1
#
_entry.id   AF-A0A9X0AS93-F1
#
_cell.length_a   1.000
_cell.length_b   1.000
_cell.length_c   1.000
_cell.angle_alpha   90.00
_cell.angle_beta   90.00
_cell.angle_gamma   90.00
#
_symmetry.space_group_name_H-M   'P 1'
#
loop_
_entity.id
_entity.type
_entity.pdbx_description
1 polymer ?
#
loop_
_entity_poly.entity_id
_entity_poly.type
_entity_poly.pdbx_seq_one_letter_code
_entity_poly.pdbx_strand_id
1 'polypeptide(L)'
;MSKSLSNYLISILNIGSIFGCIFPGWAADKLGRYNIQIFMCTVSFVVNLALWLPARGNAPIVIFALLYGFASGTFGSLAPAIVAQITSDMRQIGTRTGSMFALASVASLIGNPIAGALAALGPGNDQYMYLPIFTAVAIAIGTAILVFSKSLTKGNLLRALLDLGE
;
A
#
# COMPACT_ATOMS: atom_id res chain seq x y z
N MET A 1 -10.47 -4.68 24.22
CA MET A 1 -9.06 -5.12 24.13
C MET A 1 -8.24 -4.49 25.26
N SER A 2 -7.29 -5.21 25.84
CA SER A 2 -6.34 -4.62 26.81
C SER A 2 -5.34 -3.71 26.07
N LYS A 3 -4.97 -2.56 26.66
CA LYS A 3 -4.01 -1.59 26.08
C LYS A 3 -2.68 -2.24 25.67
N SER A 4 -2.26 -3.27 26.40
CA SER A 4 -1.04 -4.03 26.09
C SER A 4 -1.13 -4.77 24.75
N LEU A 5 -2.28 -5.39 24.44
CA LEU A 5 -2.48 -6.11 23.17
C LEU A 5 -2.47 -5.15 21.97
N SER A 6 -3.08 -3.97 22.11
CA SER A 6 -3.08 -2.95 21.04
C SER A 6 -1.67 -2.48 20.70
N ASN A 7 -0.80 -2.31 21.71
CA ASN A 7 0.61 -1.96 21.48
C ASN A 7 1.38 -3.09 20.78
N TYR A 8 1.13 -4.35 21.18
CA TYR A 8 1.76 -5.50 20.53
C TYR A 8 1.35 -5.65 19.07
N LEU A 9 0.11 -5.31 18.68
CA LEU A 9 -0.30 -5.35 17.28
C LEU A 9 0.52 -4.43 16.39
N ILE A 10 0.90 -3.25 16.88
CA ILE A 10 1.75 -2.32 16.14
C ILE A 10 3.14 -2.92 15.96
N SER A 11 3.71 -3.54 17.00
CA SER A 11 4.99 -4.23 16.91
C SER A 11 4.95 -5.40 15.91
N ILE A 12 3.90 -6.21 15.96
CA ILE A 12 3.67 -7.35 15.06
C ILE A 12 3.55 -6.87 13.61
N LEU A 13 2.81 -5.77 13.38
CA LEU A 13 2.67 -5.16 12.07
C LEU A 13 4.02 -4.74 11.51
N ASN A 14 4.85 -4.05 12.31
CA ASN A 14 6.18 -3.61 11.88
C ASN A 14 7.12 -4.80 11.56
N ILE A 15 7.05 -5.87 12.35
CA ILE A 15 7.79 -7.11 12.05
C ILE A 15 7.35 -7.66 10.68
N GLY A 16 6.05 -7.73 10.42
CA GLY A 16 5.51 -8.09 9.11
C GLY A 16 6.08 -7.20 7.99
N SER A 17 6.09 -5.88 8.19
CA SER A 17 6.62 -4.92 7.22
C SER A 17 8.10 -5.12 6.88
N ILE A 18 8.94 -5.51 7.85
CA ILE A 18 10.36 -5.81 7.60
C ILE A 18 10.47 -6.95 6.57
N PHE A 19 9.73 -8.04 6.78
CA PHE A 19 9.69 -9.14 5.83
C PHE A 19 9.06 -8.74 4.49
N GLY A 20 8.07 -7.85 4.54
CA GLY A 20 7.41 -7.23 3.38
C GLY A 20 8.30 -6.33 2.51
N CYS A 21 9.39 -5.83 3.07
CA CYS A 21 10.42 -5.10 2.31
C CYS A 21 11.39 -6.05 1.62
N ILE A 22 11.76 -7.15 2.28
CA ILE A 22 12.82 -8.05 1.82
C ILE A 22 12.31 -9.01 0.74
N PHE A 23 11.27 -9.79 1.03
CA PHE A 23 10.80 -10.85 0.13
C PHE A 23 10.16 -10.29 -1.15
N PRO A 24 9.17 -9.39 -1.07
CA PRO A 24 8.58 -8.76 -2.24
C PRO A 24 9.59 -7.88 -3.00
N GLY A 25 10.51 -7.22 -2.30
CA GLY A 25 11.61 -6.47 -2.92
C GLY A 25 12.47 -7.36 -3.80
N TRP A 26 12.92 -8.50 -3.27
CA TRP A 26 13.66 -9.50 -4.05
C TRP A 26 12.86 -10.09 -5.20
N ALA A 27 11.56 -10.36 -5.01
CA ALA A 27 10.68 -10.84 -6.06
C ALA A 27 10.47 -9.79 -7.17
N ALA A 28 10.43 -8.51 -6.82
CA ALA A 28 10.24 -7.40 -7.74
C ALA A 28 11.39 -7.21 -8.72
N ASP A 29 12.61 -7.57 -8.32
CA ASP A 29 13.78 -7.54 -9.21
C ASP A 29 13.69 -8.59 -10.33
N LYS A 30 12.95 -9.69 -10.11
CA LYS A 30 12.76 -10.76 -11.10
C LYS A 30 11.47 -10.64 -11.91
N LEU A 31 10.36 -10.28 -11.25
CA LEU A 31 9.01 -10.30 -11.84
C LEU A 31 8.52 -8.91 -12.26
N GLY A 32 9.30 -7.87 -11.98
CA GLY A 32 9.01 -6.48 -12.29
C GLY A 32 8.33 -5.74 -11.13
N ARG A 33 8.85 -4.54 -10.84
CA ARG A 33 8.46 -3.70 -9.69
C ARG A 33 6.98 -3.33 -9.68
N TYR A 34 6.46 -2.88 -10.82
CA TYR A 34 5.03 -2.57 -10.96
C TYR A 34 4.13 -3.78 -10.74
N ASN A 35 4.54 -4.97 -11.19
CA ASN A 35 3.72 -6.18 -11.06
C ASN A 35 3.60 -6.62 -9.61
N ILE A 36 4.73 -6.66 -8.90
CA ILE A 36 4.74 -7.02 -7.48
C ILE A 36 4.03 -5.98 -6.62
N GLN A 37 4.20 -4.69 -6.93
CA GLN A 37 3.50 -3.63 -6.20
C GLN A 37 1.98 -3.75 -6.33
N ILE A 38 1.46 -3.98 -7.54
CA ILE A 38 0.01 -4.17 -7.78
C ILE A 38 -0.49 -5.45 -7.09
N PHE A 39 0.28 -6.54 -7.18
CA PHE A 39 -0.07 -7.80 -6.52
C PHE A 39 -0.16 -7.62 -5.00
N MET A 40 0.83 -7.00 -4.37
CA MET A 40 0.83 -6.77 -2.92
C MET A 40 -0.29 -5.82 -2.49
N CYS A 41 -0.61 -4.78 -3.26
CA CYS A 41 -1.78 -3.93 -2.97
C CYS A 41 -3.10 -4.72 -3.04
N THR A 42 -3.20 -5.65 -4.00
CA THR A 42 -4.37 -6.54 -4.11
C THR A 42 -4.46 -7.50 -2.91
N VAL A 43 -3.33 -8.06 -2.47
CA VAL A 43 -3.27 -8.89 -1.26
C VAL A 43 -3.67 -8.06 -0.03
N SER A 44 -3.16 -6.83 0.12
CA SER A 44 -3.58 -5.92 1.21
C SER A 44 -5.08 -5.67 1.20
N PHE A 45 -5.67 -5.44 0.02
CA PHE A 45 -7.12 -5.23 -0.13
C PHE A 45 -7.93 -6.45 0.33
N VAL A 46 -7.55 -7.65 -0.15
CA VAL A 46 -8.22 -8.90 0.21
C VAL A 46 -8.06 -9.20 1.70
N VAL A 47 -6.86 -9.06 2.25
CA VAL A 47 -6.58 -9.27 3.68
C VAL A 47 -7.38 -8.30 4.54
N ASN A 48 -7.50 -7.04 4.13
CA ASN A 48 -8.30 -6.04 4.83
C ASN A 48 -9.78 -6.45 4.91
N LEU A 49 -10.38 -6.81 3.77
CA LEU A 49 -11.79 -7.21 3.73
C LEU A 49 -12.04 -8.58 4.37
N ALA A 50 -11.14 -9.54 4.23
CA ALA A 50 -11.34 -10.90 4.70
C ALA A 50 -11.05 -11.07 6.21
N LEU A 51 -10.08 -10.32 6.75
CA LEU A 51 -9.63 -10.49 8.13
C LEU A 51 -9.99 -9.33 9.05
N TRP A 52 -10.01 -8.09 8.56
CA TRP A 52 -10.33 -6.94 9.42
C TRP A 52 -11.82 -6.66 9.50
N LEU A 53 -12.55 -6.75 8.38
CA LEU A 53 -13.99 -6.48 8.37
C LEU A 53 -14.82 -7.46 9.23
N PRO A 54 -14.60 -8.79 9.22
CA PRO A 54 -15.31 -9.73 10.09
C PRO A 54 -14.60 -9.98 11.43
N ALA A 55 -13.56 -9.22 11.77
CA ALA A 55 -12.70 -9.49 12.93
C ALA A 55 -13.50 -9.47 14.25
N ARG A 56 -13.80 -10.65 14.80
CA ARG A 56 -14.41 -10.81 16.11
C ARG A 56 -13.46 -11.59 17.02
N GLY A 57 -12.48 -10.89 17.59
CA GLY A 57 -11.55 -11.44 18.58
C GLY A 57 -10.08 -11.14 18.32
N ASN A 58 -9.21 -11.64 19.20
CA ASN A 58 -7.78 -11.32 19.20
C ASN A 58 -6.99 -12.07 18.12
N ALA A 59 -7.35 -13.32 17.80
CA ALA A 59 -6.65 -14.11 16.80
C ALA A 59 -6.71 -13.52 15.37
N PRO A 60 -7.90 -13.16 14.82
CA PRO A 60 -7.96 -12.62 13.46
C PRO A 60 -7.24 -11.27 13.32
N ILE A 61 -7.25 -10.42 14.36
CA ILE A 61 -6.59 -9.11 14.30
C ILE A 61 -5.06 -9.21 14.37
N VAL A 62 -4.53 -10.21 15.08
CA VAL A 62 -3.08 -10.51 15.10
C VAL A 62 -2.62 -11.00 13.72
N ILE A 63 -3.37 -11.92 13.10
CA ILE A 63 -3.06 -12.43 11.76
C ILE A 63 -3.17 -11.30 10.73
N PHE A 64 -4.20 -10.46 10.84
CA PHE A 64 -4.35 -9.26 10.02
C PHE A 64 -3.12 -8.34 10.15
N ALA A 65 -2.68 -8.01 11.37
CA ALA A 65 -1.53 -7.13 11.57
C ALA A 65 -0.27 -7.67 10.87
N LEU A 66 -0.03 -8.98 10.96
CA LEU A 66 1.09 -9.68 10.32
C LEU A 66 1.04 -9.57 8.79
N LEU A 67 -0.08 -9.99 8.19
CA LEU A 67 -0.25 -10.06 6.74
C LEU A 67 -0.37 -8.67 6.09
N TYR A 68 -1.10 -7.76 6.75
CA TYR A 68 -1.21 -6.38 6.31
C TYR A 68 0.13 -5.66 6.45
N GLY A 69 0.87 -5.88 7.54
CA GLY A 69 2.24 -5.40 7.70
C GLY A 69 3.12 -5.84 6.53
N PHE A 70 3.14 -7.16 6.25
CA PHE A 70 3.88 -7.72 5.12
C PHE A 70 3.55 -7.04 3.78
N ALA A 71 2.26 -6.91 3.43
CA ALA A 71 1.89 -6.32 2.15
C ALA A 71 2.12 -4.79 2.11
N SER A 72 1.94 -4.09 3.24
CA SER A 72 2.17 -2.63 3.33
C SER A 72 3.66 -2.25 3.27
N GLY A 73 4.56 -3.07 3.83
CA GLY A 73 6.00 -2.85 3.78
C GLY A 73 6.57 -2.82 2.36
N THR A 74 5.94 -3.55 1.44
CA THR A 74 6.33 -3.53 0.02
C THR A 74 6.20 -2.14 -0.61
N PHE A 75 5.20 -1.34 -0.20
CA PHE A 75 5.01 0.01 -0.74
C PHE A 75 6.23 0.91 -0.48
N GLY A 76 6.79 0.87 0.73
CA GLY A 76 7.93 1.71 1.10
C GLY A 76 9.20 1.39 0.30
N SER A 77 9.42 0.12 -0.06
CA SER A 77 10.60 -0.32 -0.80
C SER A 77 10.45 -0.17 -2.32
N LEU A 78 9.28 -0.47 -2.88
CA LEU A 78 9.08 -0.43 -4.33
C LEU A 78 8.66 0.93 -4.88
N ALA A 79 8.00 1.79 -4.09
CA ALA A 79 7.63 3.14 -4.54
C ALA A 79 8.81 3.95 -5.10
N PRO A 80 9.93 4.15 -4.36
CA PRO A 80 11.08 4.87 -4.89
C PRO A 80 11.76 4.13 -6.04
N ALA A 81 11.75 2.78 -6.03
CA ALA A 81 12.35 1.98 -7.08
C ALA A 81 11.58 2.07 -8.41
N ILE A 82 10.24 2.21 -8.36
CA ILE A 82 9.39 2.47 -9.51
C ILE A 82 9.66 3.87 -10.08
N VAL A 83 9.78 4.88 -9.21
CA VAL A 83 10.10 6.26 -9.63
C VAL A 83 11.48 6.33 -10.28
N ALA A 84 12.46 5.63 -9.72
CA ALA A 84 13.79 5.51 -10.32
C ALA A 84 13.73 4.86 -11.71
N GLN A 85 12.90 3.83 -11.90
CA GLN A 85 12.78 3.12 -13.17
C GLN A 85 12.19 3.98 -14.31
N ILE A 86 11.30 4.92 -14.00
CA ILE A 86 10.66 5.81 -15.00
C ILE A 86 11.44 7.11 -15.24
N THR A 87 12.49 7.36 -14.46
CA THR A 87 13.25 8.61 -14.51
C THR A 87 14.53 8.38 -15.30
N SER A 88 14.65 9.05 -16.45
CA SER A 88 15.86 8.99 -17.30
C SER A 88 17.05 9.73 -16.68
N ASP A 89 16.80 10.88 -16.03
CA ASP A 89 17.84 11.69 -15.38
C ASP A 89 17.99 11.34 -13.90
N MET A 90 19.12 10.70 -13.56
CA MET A 90 19.43 10.27 -12.21
C MET A 90 19.45 11.42 -11.18
N ARG A 91 19.73 12.65 -11.62
CA ARG A 91 19.73 13.83 -10.74
C ARG A 91 18.33 14.21 -10.24
N GLN A 92 17.28 13.80 -10.95
CA GLN A 92 15.90 14.15 -10.62
C GLN A 92 15.18 13.09 -9.79
N ILE A 93 15.79 11.91 -9.56
CA ILE A 93 15.16 10.81 -8.81
C ILE A 93 14.77 11.28 -7.41
N GLY A 94 15.66 12.01 -6.73
CA GLY A 94 15.40 12.54 -5.40
C GLY A 94 14.20 13.50 -5.39
N THR A 95 14.17 14.46 -6.31
CA THR A 95 13.08 15.44 -6.42
C THR A 95 11.75 14.78 -6.77
N ARG A 96 11.74 13.80 -7.69
CA ARG A 96 10.52 13.08 -8.08
C ARG A 96 9.99 12.18 -6.97
N THR A 97 10.88 11.45 -6.31
CA THR A 97 10.54 10.60 -5.15
C THR A 97 10.05 11.46 -3.99
N GLY A 98 10.72 12.57 -3.71
CA GLY A 98 10.30 13.54 -2.69
C GLY A 98 8.93 14.15 -2.99
N SER A 99 8.67 14.53 -4.24
CA SER A 99 7.37 15.07 -4.67
C SER A 99 6.24 14.04 -4.51
N MET A 100 6.51 12.76 -4.82
CA MET A 100 5.56 11.67 -4.57
C MET A 100 5.24 11.53 -3.08
N PHE A 101 6.25 11.51 -2.21
CA PHE A 101 6.03 11.41 -0.77
C PHE A 101 5.39 12.66 -0.16
N ALA A 102 5.66 13.84 -0.72
CA ALA A 102 5.00 15.08 -0.32
C ALA A 102 3.49 14.99 -0.56
N LEU A 103 3.05 14.52 -1.74
CA LEU A 103 1.63 14.29 -2.01
C LEU A 103 1.04 13.21 -1.10
N ALA A 104 1.77 12.12 -0.86
CA ALA A 104 1.34 11.05 0.04
C ALA A 104 1.17 11.54 1.50
N SER A 105 1.98 12.52 1.93
CA SER A 105 1.88 13.08 3.29
C SER A 105 0.57 13.82 3.52
N VAL A 106 0.06 14.54 2.51
CA VAL A 106 -1.24 15.24 2.57
C VAL A 106 -2.37 14.22 2.70
N ALA A 107 -2.32 13.14 1.93
CA ALA A 107 -3.29 12.05 2.03
C ALA A 107 -3.28 11.40 3.43
N SER A 108 -2.08 11.14 3.99
CA SER A 108 -1.93 10.62 5.36
C SER A 108 -2.45 11.58 6.42
N LEU A 109 -2.25 12.90 6.24
CA LEU A 109 -2.76 13.92 7.16
C LEU A 109 -4.28 13.96 7.19
N ILE A 110 -4.94 13.88 6.02
CA ILE A 110 -6.41 13.93 5.90
C ILE A 110 -7.04 12.57 6.27
N GLY A 111 -6.35 11.45 6.03
CA GLY A 111 -6.85 10.11 6.31
C GLY A 111 -7.10 9.85 7.80
N ASN A 112 -6.21 10.34 8.68
CA ASN A 112 -6.33 10.16 10.13
C ASN A 112 -7.61 10.77 10.75
N PRO A 113 -7.97 12.05 10.51
CA PRO A 113 -9.21 12.62 11.03
C PRO A 113 -10.45 12.00 10.41
N ILE A 114 -10.43 11.63 9.12
CA ILE A 114 -11.53 10.89 8.49
C ILE A 114 -11.74 9.54 9.18
N ALA A 115 -10.66 8.78 9.41
CA ALA A 115 -10.72 7.53 10.14
C ALA A 115 -11.24 7.75 11.58
N GLY A 116 -10.79 8.80 12.27
CA GLY A 116 -11.29 9.13 13.61
C GLY A 116 -12.80 9.43 13.63
N ALA A 117 -13.29 10.18 12.65
CA ALA A 117 -14.72 10.47 12.51
C ALA A 117 -15.53 9.20 12.17
N LEU A 118 -15.03 8.36 11.27
CA LEU A 118 -15.68 7.09 10.90
C LEU A 118 -15.74 6.09 12.07
N ALA A 119 -14.72 6.07 12.94
CA ALA A 119 -14.74 5.27 14.16
C ALA A 119 -15.78 5.77 15.18
N ALA A 120 -16.13 7.06 15.15
CA ALA A 120 -17.14 7.64 16.03
C ALA A 120 -18.59 7.48 15.52
N LEU A 121 -18.77 7.16 14.23
CA LEU A 121 -20.09 7.06 13.57
C LEU A 121 -20.78 5.68 13.74
N GLY A 122 -20.06 4.64 14.18
CA GLY A 122 -20.62 3.29 14.31
C GLY A 122 -21.56 3.13 15.51
N PRO A 123 -22.80 2.62 15.32
CA PRO A 123 -23.72 2.35 16.43
C PRO A 123 -23.27 1.14 17.25
N GLY A 124 -23.07 1.30 18.56
CA GLY A 124 -22.87 0.18 19.49
C GLY A 124 -21.64 -0.70 19.22
N ASN A 125 -21.85 -2.02 19.16
CA ASN A 125 -20.78 -3.04 19.05
C ASN A 125 -20.07 -3.08 17.67
N ASP A 126 -20.58 -2.36 16.67
CA ASP A 126 -20.05 -2.30 15.30
C ASP A 126 -19.27 -1.00 15.02
N GLN A 127 -18.78 -0.34 16.08
CA GLN A 127 -18.06 0.96 16.06
C GLN A 127 -16.91 1.08 15.04
N TYR A 128 -16.38 -0.05 14.53
CA TYR A 128 -15.22 -0.05 13.63
C TYR A 128 -15.50 -0.56 12.23
N MET A 129 -16.73 -0.91 11.84
CA MET A 129 -16.99 -1.49 10.51
C MET A 129 -16.68 -0.54 9.35
N TYR A 130 -16.82 0.78 9.55
CA TYR A 130 -16.57 1.77 8.51
C TYR A 130 -15.07 1.99 8.21
N LEU A 131 -14.17 1.67 9.14
CA LEU A 131 -12.72 1.83 8.97
C LEU A 131 -12.11 0.88 7.93
N PRO A 132 -12.33 -0.45 8.02
CA PRO A 132 -11.87 -1.39 7.01
C PRO A 132 -12.42 -1.03 5.63
N ILE A 133 -13.69 -0.63 5.54
CA ILE A 133 -14.32 -0.24 4.25
C ILE A 133 -13.62 0.97 3.64
N PHE A 134 -13.42 2.04 4.42
CA PHE A 134 -12.69 3.22 3.95
C PHE A 134 -11.27 2.87 3.50
N THR A 135 -10.57 2.03 4.28
CA THR A 135 -9.22 1.59 3.95
C THR A 135 -9.19 0.76 2.67
N ALA A 136 -10.14 -0.16 2.49
CA ALA A 136 -10.26 -0.99 1.30
C ALA A 136 -10.54 -0.13 0.05
N VAL A 137 -11.44 0.85 0.13
CA VAL A 137 -11.71 1.78 -0.97
C VAL A 137 -10.45 2.60 -1.32
N ALA A 138 -9.72 3.11 -0.32
CA ALA A 138 -8.48 3.84 -0.55
C ALA A 138 -7.42 2.97 -1.24
N ILE A 139 -7.24 1.72 -0.80
CA ILE A 139 -6.33 0.75 -1.44
C ILE A 139 -6.78 0.45 -2.88
N ALA A 140 -8.08 0.29 -3.13
CA ALA A 140 -8.61 0.02 -4.46
C ALA A 140 -8.33 1.20 -5.43
N ILE A 141 -8.59 2.43 -4.99
CA ILE A 141 -8.29 3.65 -5.76
C ILE A 141 -6.77 3.74 -6.03
N GLY A 142 -5.94 3.55 -5.01
CA GLY A 142 -4.48 3.54 -5.18
C GLY A 142 -3.99 2.47 -6.15
N THR A 143 -4.57 1.27 -6.09
CA THR A 143 -4.25 0.16 -7.00
C THR A 143 -4.67 0.48 -8.44
N ALA A 144 -5.84 1.08 -8.64
CA ALA A 144 -6.30 1.53 -9.96
C ALA A 144 -5.35 2.58 -10.57
N ILE A 145 -4.90 3.55 -9.76
CA ILE A 145 -3.92 4.56 -10.19
C ILE A 145 -2.58 3.90 -10.57
N LEU A 146 -2.12 2.89 -9.82
CA LEU A 146 -0.89 2.14 -10.15
C LEU A 146 -1.02 1.35 -11.45
N VAL A 147 -2.17 0.70 -11.68
CA VAL A 147 -2.47 -0.01 -12.94
C VAL A 147 -2.51 0.97 -14.12
N PHE A 148 -3.11 2.14 -13.93
CA PHE A 148 -3.14 3.20 -14.93
C PHE A 148 -1.73 3.72 -15.24
N SER A 149 -0.92 4.02 -14.21
CA SER A 149 0.48 4.43 -14.35
C SER A 149 1.31 3.40 -15.12
N LYS A 150 1.16 2.11 -14.80
CA LYS A 150 1.83 1.01 -15.53
C LYS A 150 1.44 0.99 -17.02
N SER A 151 0.18 1.27 -17.34
CA SER A 151 -0.34 1.27 -18.71
C SER A 151 0.25 2.42 -19.53
N LEU A 152 0.37 3.60 -18.94
CA LEU A 152 1.03 4.76 -19.56
C LEU A 152 2.52 4.51 -19.82
N THR A 153 3.23 3.91 -18.87
CA THR A 153 4.67 3.60 -19.03
C THR A 153 4.91 2.59 -20.15
N LYS A 154 4.06 1.57 -20.29
CA LYS A 154 4.12 0.64 -21.44
C LYS A 154 3.81 1.33 -22.78
N GLY A 155 2.83 2.23 -22.81
CA GLY A 155 2.45 2.96 -24.02
C GLY A 155 3.55 3.89 -24.53
N ASN A 156 4.24 4.59 -23.62
CA ASN A 156 5.36 5.47 -23.98
C ASN A 156 6.58 4.68 -24.49
N LEU A 157 6.82 3.48 -23.94
CA LEU A 157 7.90 2.61 -24.42
C LEU A 157 7.62 2.06 -25.82
N LEU A 158 6.36 1.69 -26.11
CA LEU A 158 5.95 1.24 -27.45
C LEU A 158 6.02 2.36 -28.49
N ARG A 159 5.66 3.60 -28.13
CA ARG A 159 5.81 4.77 -29.01
C ARG A 159 7.28 5.08 -29.32
N ALA A 160 8.14 5.07 -28.29
CA ALA A 160 9.59 5.30 -28.49
C ALA A 160 10.26 4.24 -29.37
N LEU A 161 9.76 2.99 -29.39
CA LEU A 161 10.27 1.94 -30.26
C LEU A 161 9.76 2.06 -31.71
N LEU A 162 8.58 2.65 -31.93
CA LEU A 162 8.06 2.91 -33.27
C LEU A 162 8.77 4.10 -33.91
N ASP A 163 9.08 5.16 -33.14
CA ASP A 163 9.81 6.34 -33.62
C ASP A 163 11.30 6.06 -33.96
N LEU A 164 11.84 4.90 -33.55
CA LEU A 164 13.18 4.43 -33.91
C LEU A 164 13.19 3.52 -35.15
N GLY A 165 12.01 3.18 -35.68
CA GLY A 165 11.83 2.35 -36.88
C GLY A 165 11.56 3.15 -38.15
N GLU A 166 11.42 4.47 -38.07
CA GLU A 166 11.36 5.42 -39.18
C GLU A 166 12.72 6.12 -39.39
#